data_AF-A0A509L6J4-F1
#
_entry.id   AF-A0A509L6J4-F1
#
_cell.length_a   1.000
_cell.length_b   1.000
_cell.length_c   1.000
_cell.angle_alpha   90.00
_cell.angle_beta   90.00
_cell.angle_gamma   90.00
#
_symmetry.space_group_name_H-M   'P 1'
#
loop_
_entity.id
_entity.type
_entity.pdbx_description
1 polymer ?
#
loop_
_entity_poly.entity_id
_entity_poly.type
_entity_poly.pdbx_seq_one_letter_code
_entity_poly.pdbx_strand_id
1 'polypeptide(L)'
;MLSSIKKYLKKAKEEVSREYAINSSDQSLDYANKERPKIWTGVDLDGTLAYFSRASSYDKIGEPVPAMLDLVKKMINHGIRVKIFTARVQDPEQLPIIRKWLKDNGLPELEITNIKDYNMTRLYDDRCIQVERNTGRLIVDK
;
A
#
# COMPACT_ATOMS: atom_id res chain seq x y z
N MET A 1 -18.47 3.24 14.04
CA MET A 1 -17.16 2.81 13.50
C MET A 1 -17.28 1.84 12.31
N LEU A 2 -18.00 0.72 12.44
CA LEU A 2 -18.16 -0.30 11.38
C LEU A 2 -18.79 0.23 10.07
N SER A 3 -19.75 1.17 10.16
CA SER A 3 -20.40 1.78 8.99
C SER A 3 -19.45 2.63 8.14
N SER A 4 -18.48 3.30 8.77
CA SER A 4 -17.48 4.14 8.09
C SER A 4 -16.51 3.29 7.27
N ILE A 5 -16.03 2.17 7.84
CA ILE A 5 -15.14 1.23 7.15
C ILE A 5 -15.84 0.59 5.94
N LYS A 6 -17.10 0.16 6.09
CA LYS A 6 -17.89 -0.38 4.96
C LYS A 6 -18.05 0.64 3.83
N LYS A 7 -18.34 1.91 4.17
CA LYS A 7 -18.46 3.01 3.19
C LYS A 7 -17.13 3.27 2.48
N TYR A 8 -16.02 3.25 3.21
CA TYR A 8 -14.67 3.39 2.66
C TYR A 8 -14.34 2.26 1.67
N LEU A 9 -14.54 0.99 2.06
CA LEU A 9 -14.24 -0.16 1.22
C LEU A 9 -15.10 -0.19 -0.06
N LYS A 10 -16.38 0.18 0.05
CA LYS A 10 -17.26 0.33 -1.12
C LYS A 10 -16.73 1.40 -2.09
N LYS A 11 -16.35 2.57 -1.56
CA LYS A 11 -15.80 3.68 -2.37
C LYS A 11 -14.49 3.28 -3.05
N ALA A 12 -13.58 2.63 -2.34
CA ALA A 12 -12.31 2.14 -2.91
C ALA A 12 -12.55 1.16 -4.05
N LYS A 13 -13.51 0.23 -3.90
CA LYS A 13 -13.88 -0.72 -4.97
C LYS A 13 -14.49 -0.02 -6.18
N GLU A 14 -15.35 0.98 -5.97
CA GLU A 14 -15.96 1.78 -7.05
C GLU A 14 -14.94 2.67 -7.78
N GLU A 15 -13.94 3.21 -7.08
CA GLU A 15 -12.83 3.97 -7.67
C GLU A 15 -11.99 3.07 -8.57
N VAL A 16 -11.61 1.89 -8.07
CA VAL A 16 -10.92 0.85 -8.85
C VAL A 16 -11.71 0.53 -10.13
N SER A 17 -13.01 0.25 -10.03
CA SER A 17 -13.84 -0.09 -11.20
C SER A 17 -14.01 1.05 -12.21
N ARG A 18 -14.12 2.31 -11.76
CA ARG A 18 -14.25 3.47 -12.66
C ARG A 18 -12.97 3.78 -13.42
N GLU A 19 -11.82 3.59 -12.80
CA GLU A 19 -10.52 3.78 -13.44
C GLU A 19 -10.30 2.78 -14.59
N TYR A 20 -10.86 1.56 -14.48
CA TYR A 20 -10.91 0.59 -15.57
C TYR A 20 -11.85 0.97 -16.73
N ALA A 21 -12.85 1.82 -16.50
CA ALA A 21 -13.84 2.19 -17.52
C ALA A 21 -13.40 3.37 -18.41
N ILE A 22 -12.46 4.21 -17.95
CA ILE A 22 -12.08 5.45 -18.66
C ILE A 22 -11.07 5.22 -19.80
N ASN A 23 -10.45 4.04 -19.91
CA ASN A 23 -9.40 3.77 -20.90
C ASN A 23 -9.88 3.08 -22.19
N SER A 24 -11.13 3.28 -22.63
CA SER A 24 -11.67 2.61 -23.83
C SER A 24 -11.65 3.45 -25.13
N SER A 25 -11.07 4.64 -25.16
CA SER A 25 -10.96 5.41 -26.40
C SER A 25 -9.54 5.88 -26.66
N ASP A 26 -8.93 5.21 -27.63
CA ASP A 26 -7.74 5.59 -28.40
C ASP A 26 -6.36 5.20 -27.84
N GLN A 27 -5.89 4.01 -28.25
CA GLN A 27 -4.65 3.84 -29.01
C GLN A 27 -4.51 2.39 -29.48
N SER A 28 -4.57 2.21 -30.80
CA SER A 28 -4.16 0.98 -31.49
C SER A 28 -2.67 0.74 -31.31
N LEU A 29 -2.31 -0.38 -30.69
CA LEU A 29 -1.03 -1.10 -30.81
C LEU A 29 -1.11 -2.30 -29.86
N ASP A 30 -1.37 -3.50 -30.37
CA ASP A 30 -0.94 -4.82 -29.87
C ASP A 30 -0.87 -5.15 -28.35
N TYR A 31 -1.59 -4.43 -27.49
CA TYR A 31 -1.63 -4.65 -26.02
C TYR A 31 -2.74 -5.61 -25.57
N ALA A 32 -3.46 -6.24 -26.50
CA ALA A 32 -4.66 -7.02 -26.20
C ALA A 32 -4.42 -8.27 -25.34
N ASN A 33 -3.16 -8.70 -25.16
CA ASN A 33 -2.80 -9.91 -24.41
C ASN A 33 -1.78 -9.70 -23.27
N LYS A 34 -1.40 -8.46 -22.93
CA LYS A 34 -0.68 -8.18 -21.68
C LYS A 34 -1.68 -7.69 -20.66
N GLU A 35 -1.95 -8.48 -19.62
CA GLU A 35 -2.67 -8.00 -18.44
C GLU A 35 -2.06 -6.67 -18.00
N ARG A 36 -2.84 -5.60 -18.06
CA ARG A 36 -2.37 -4.30 -17.57
C ARG A 36 -2.01 -4.44 -16.09
N PRO A 37 -0.89 -3.87 -15.62
CA PRO A 37 -0.51 -3.97 -14.22
C PRO A 37 -1.67 -3.47 -13.34
N LYS A 38 -2.14 -4.29 -12.40
CA LYS A 38 -3.25 -3.93 -11.52
C LYS A 38 -2.84 -2.79 -10.59
N ILE A 39 -3.71 -1.82 -10.34
CA ILE A 39 -3.43 -0.79 -9.34
C ILE A 39 -3.16 -1.40 -7.96
N TRP A 40 -2.37 -0.71 -7.14
CA TRP A 40 -1.96 -1.20 -5.83
C TRP A 40 -1.92 -0.10 -4.77
N THR A 41 -2.08 -0.53 -3.52
CA THR A 41 -1.94 0.29 -2.32
C THR A 41 -0.60 0.00 -1.67
N GLY A 42 0.24 1.03 -1.52
CA GLY A 42 1.48 0.98 -0.77
C GLY A 42 1.22 1.12 0.72
N VAL A 43 1.90 0.30 1.51
CA VAL A 43 1.89 0.37 2.97
C VAL A 43 3.33 0.39 3.44
N ASP A 44 3.75 1.49 4.06
CA ASP A 44 5.06 1.58 4.71
C ASP A 44 5.16 0.59 5.89
N LEU A 45 6.40 0.23 6.22
CA LEU A 45 6.71 -0.71 7.28
C LEU A 45 6.99 0.00 8.61
N ASP A 46 8.11 0.70 8.73
CA ASP A 46 8.63 1.20 10.00
C ASP A 46 7.96 2.50 10.44
N GLY A 47 7.14 2.41 11.49
CA GLY A 47 6.34 3.53 11.99
C GLY A 47 4.89 3.45 11.50
N THR A 48 4.62 2.60 10.51
CA THR A 48 3.32 2.44 9.88
C THR A 48 2.69 1.08 10.19
N LEU A 49 3.22 0.00 9.59
CA LEU A 49 2.73 -1.37 9.81
C LEU A 49 3.39 -2.03 11.02
N ALA A 50 4.63 -1.67 11.33
CA ALA A 50 5.41 -2.12 12.47
C ALA A 50 5.83 -0.93 13.33
N TYR A 51 5.90 -1.13 14.64
CA TYR A 51 6.42 -0.11 15.55
C TYR A 51 7.88 0.21 15.21
N PHE A 52 8.18 1.49 15.07
CA PHE A 52 9.54 1.98 14.89
C PHE A 52 10.12 2.49 16.21
N SER A 53 11.35 2.08 16.52
CA SER A 53 12.15 2.63 17.62
C SER A 53 13.54 2.96 17.12
N ARG A 54 14.03 4.16 17.44
CA ARG A 54 15.38 4.61 17.07
C ARG A 54 16.49 3.81 17.79
N ALA A 55 16.14 3.08 18.85
CA ALA A 55 17.05 2.22 19.59
C ALA A 55 17.08 0.78 19.06
N SER A 56 16.19 0.42 18.14
CA SER A 56 16.16 -0.92 17.55
C SER A 56 17.30 -1.11 16.56
N SER A 57 17.85 -2.32 16.55
CA SER A 57 18.83 -2.73 15.56
C SER A 57 18.20 -2.85 14.16
N TYR A 58 18.99 -2.58 13.13
CA TYR A 58 18.51 -2.53 11.74
C TYR A 58 17.96 -3.87 11.25
N ASP A 59 18.49 -4.97 11.75
CA ASP A 59 18.09 -6.36 11.50
C ASP A 59 16.78 -6.79 12.20
N LYS A 60 16.22 -5.94 13.07
CA LYS A 60 14.96 -6.21 13.77
C LYS A 60 13.84 -5.29 13.30
N ILE A 61 12.73 -5.89 12.90
CA ILE A 61 11.45 -5.18 12.69
C ILE A 61 10.66 -5.24 14.00
N GLY A 62 10.05 -4.12 14.39
CA GLY A 62 9.28 -4.04 15.63
C GLY A 62 7.99 -4.87 15.61
N GLU A 63 7.28 -4.89 16.74
CA GLU A 63 5.96 -5.52 16.83
C GLU A 63 4.97 -4.89 15.83
N PRO A 64 3.94 -5.63 15.37
CA PRO A 64 2.93 -5.06 14.48
C PRO A 64 2.16 -3.94 15.17
N VAL A 65 1.84 -2.88 14.43
CA VAL A 65 0.83 -1.89 14.86
C VAL A 65 -0.56 -2.52 14.66
N PRO A 66 -1.31 -2.86 15.72
CA PRO A 66 -2.49 -3.73 15.59
C PRO A 66 -3.56 -3.18 14.64
N ALA A 67 -3.83 -1.87 14.73
CA ALA A 67 -4.82 -1.21 13.89
C ALA A 67 -4.43 -1.24 12.40
N MET A 68 -3.14 -1.06 12.08
CA MET A 68 -2.66 -1.08 10.70
C MET A 68 -2.61 -2.51 10.15
N LEU A 69 -2.16 -3.48 10.95
CA LEU A 69 -2.19 -4.90 10.56
C LEU A 69 -3.61 -5.37 10.25
N ASP A 70 -4.58 -5.00 11.09
CA ASP A 70 -6.00 -5.27 10.86
C ASP A 70 -6.53 -4.62 9.58
N LEU A 71 -6.12 -3.39 9.30
CA LEU A 71 -6.49 -2.69 8.06
C LEU A 71 -5.92 -3.39 6.83
N VAL A 72 -4.64 -3.78 6.86
CA VAL A 72 -3.99 -4.55 5.78
C VAL A 72 -4.71 -5.87 5.52
N LYS A 73 -5.00 -6.64 6.57
CA LYS A 73 -5.75 -7.91 6.46
C LYS A 73 -7.13 -7.68 5.85
N LYS A 74 -7.84 -6.63 6.27
CA LYS A 74 -9.15 -6.27 5.69
C LYS A 74 -9.02 -5.89 4.21
N MET A 75 -8.00 -5.11 3.83
CA MET A 75 -7.77 -4.74 2.42
C MET A 75 -7.57 -6.00 1.56
N ILE A 76 -6.67 -6.89 1.98
CA ILE A 76 -6.38 -8.15 1.28
C ILE A 76 -7.64 -9.01 1.15
N ASN A 77 -8.40 -9.20 2.24
CA ASN A 77 -9.63 -9.99 2.24
C ASN A 77 -10.73 -9.42 1.32
N HIS A 78 -10.66 -8.13 0.97
CA HIS A 78 -11.58 -7.49 0.03
C HIS A 78 -11.03 -7.44 -1.41
N GLY A 79 -9.92 -8.13 -1.69
CA GLY A 79 -9.31 -8.20 -3.03
C GLY A 79 -8.51 -6.95 -3.41
N ILE A 80 -8.15 -6.10 -2.44
CA ILE A 80 -7.28 -4.94 -2.69
C ILE A 80 -5.84 -5.43 -2.75
N ARG A 81 -5.15 -5.16 -3.87
CA ARG A 81 -3.72 -5.45 -4.04
C ARG A 81 -2.90 -4.52 -3.13
N VAL A 82 -2.19 -5.11 -2.17
CA VAL A 82 -1.30 -4.39 -1.24
C VAL A 82 0.14 -4.75 -1.57
N LYS A 83 1.02 -3.75 -1.57
CA LYS A 83 2.47 -3.95 -1.56
C LYS A 83 3.05 -3.31 -0.30
N ILE A 84 4.07 -3.93 0.28
CA ILE A 84 4.89 -3.28 1.29
C ILE A 84 5.81 -2.29 0.59
N PHE A 85 5.67 -1.01 0.92
CA PHE A 85 6.39 0.09 0.30
C PHE A 85 7.36 0.72 1.31
N THR A 86 8.60 0.22 1.38
CA THR A 86 9.52 0.56 2.49
C THR A 86 10.91 0.90 2.00
N ALA A 87 11.55 1.87 2.64
CA ALA A 87 12.95 2.21 2.37
C ALA A 87 13.93 1.08 2.74
N ARG A 88 13.55 0.12 3.61
CA ARG A 88 14.43 -0.99 4.01
C ARG A 88 15.01 -1.75 2.82
N VAL A 89 14.24 -1.95 1.75
CA VAL A 89 14.71 -2.70 0.57
C VAL A 89 15.62 -1.91 -0.37
N GLN A 90 16.10 -0.73 0.04
CA GLN A 90 17.35 -0.19 -0.49
C GLN A 90 18.53 -1.12 -0.22
N ASP A 91 18.48 -1.86 0.89
CA ASP A 91 19.35 -2.99 1.19
C ASP A 91 18.62 -4.30 0.82
N PRO A 92 19.08 -5.03 -0.21
CA PRO A 92 18.51 -6.32 -0.58
C PRO A 92 18.52 -7.37 0.55
N GLU A 93 19.43 -7.28 1.52
CA GLU A 93 19.52 -8.20 2.66
C GLU A 93 18.30 -8.08 3.60
N GLN A 94 17.56 -6.98 3.54
CA GLN A 94 16.33 -6.78 4.32
C GLN A 94 15.13 -7.59 3.78
N LEU A 95 15.13 -7.96 2.49
CA LEU A 95 14.00 -8.69 1.89
C LEU A 95 13.63 -9.98 2.65
N PRO A 96 14.55 -10.91 2.96
CA PRO A 96 14.21 -12.11 3.73
C PRO A 96 13.69 -11.80 5.14
N ILE A 97 14.20 -10.75 5.79
CA ILE A 97 13.77 -10.32 7.13
C ILE A 97 12.32 -9.85 7.09
N ILE A 98 11.98 -8.99 6.12
CA ILE A 98 10.63 -8.48 5.93
C ILE A 98 9.67 -9.63 5.60
N ARG A 99 10.04 -10.51 4.66
CA ARG A 99 9.21 -11.67 4.29
C ARG A 99 8.91 -12.58 5.49
N LYS A 100 9.92 -12.85 6.31
CA LYS A 100 9.73 -13.61 7.55
C LYS A 100 8.77 -12.90 8.50
N TRP A 101 8.97 -11.61 8.73
CA TRP A 101 8.11 -10.82 9.62
C TRP A 101 6.65 -10.78 9.15
N LEU A 102 6.41 -10.59 7.85
CA LEU A 102 5.05 -10.61 7.28
C LEU A 102 4.36 -11.96 7.52
N LYS A 103 5.09 -13.06 7.28
CA LYS A 103 4.59 -14.43 7.51
C LYS A 103 4.27 -14.66 8.99
N ASP A 104 5.17 -14.28 9.89
CA ASP A 104 5.00 -14.45 11.34
C ASP A 104 3.78 -13.68 11.87
N ASN A 105 3.39 -12.60 11.19
CA ASN A 105 2.20 -11.79 11.50
C ASN A 105 0.92 -12.24 10.76
N GLY A 106 0.97 -13.37 10.05
CA GLY A 106 -0.17 -13.97 9.36
C GLY A 106 -0.63 -13.18 8.13
N LEU A 107 0.29 -12.50 7.44
CA LEU A 107 0.06 -11.93 6.12
C LEU A 107 0.46 -12.94 5.03
N PRO A 108 -0.23 -12.94 3.88
CA PRO A 108 0.19 -13.75 2.74
C PRO A 108 1.51 -13.22 2.18
N GLU A 109 2.05 -13.91 1.17
CA GLU A 109 3.16 -13.36 0.40
C GLU A 109 2.71 -12.08 -0.31
N LEU A 110 3.36 -10.96 0.02
CA LEU A 110 3.13 -9.66 -0.57
C LEU A 110 4.34 -9.23 -1.39
N GLU A 111 4.10 -8.45 -2.43
CA GLU A 111 5.18 -7.73 -3.11
C GLU A 111 5.78 -6.68 -2.18
N ILE A 112 7.11 -6.52 -2.25
CA ILE A 112 7.87 -5.56 -1.45
C ILE A 112 8.69 -4.71 -2.41
N THR A 113 8.62 -3.38 -2.29
CA THR A 113 9.35 -2.46 -3.17
C THR A 113 9.63 -1.14 -2.47
N ASN A 114 10.66 -0.42 -2.89
CA ASN A 114 10.90 1.00 -2.56
C ASN A 114 10.71 1.91 -3.79
N ILE A 115 10.26 1.35 -4.92
CA ILE A 115 10.08 2.06 -6.19
C ILE A 115 8.60 2.41 -6.37
N LYS A 116 8.31 3.71 -6.50
CA LYS A 116 6.99 4.21 -6.88
C LYS A 116 6.77 4.00 -8.38
N ASP A 117 5.59 3.54 -8.75
CA ASP A 117 5.16 3.42 -10.15
C ASP A 117 3.79 4.09 -10.39
N TYR A 118 3.37 4.15 -11.64
CA TYR A 118 2.09 4.76 -12.06
C TYR A 118 0.85 4.07 -11.50
N ASN A 119 0.97 2.84 -11.02
CA ASN A 119 -0.13 2.02 -10.54
C ASN A 119 -0.32 2.12 -9.01
N MET A 120 0.55 2.87 -8.31
CA MET A 120 0.35 3.16 -6.89
C MET A 120 -0.70 4.25 -6.72
N THR A 121 -1.92 3.87 -6.32
CA THR A 121 -3.05 4.81 -6.20
C THR A 121 -3.26 5.32 -4.78
N ARG A 122 -2.69 4.64 -3.78
CA ARG A 122 -2.78 5.01 -2.36
C ARG A 122 -1.52 4.63 -1.62
N LEU A 123 -1.13 5.44 -0.65
CA LEU A 123 0.00 5.20 0.24
C LEU A 123 -0.43 5.43 1.69
N TYR A 124 -0.15 4.46 2.55
CA TYR A 124 -0.21 4.58 4.00
C TYR A 124 1.23 4.64 4.51
N ASP A 125 1.58 5.73 5.19
CA ASP A 125 2.95 6.03 5.62
C ASP A 125 2.87 7.10 6.72
N ASP A 126 3.59 6.90 7.83
CA ASP A 126 3.57 7.77 9.01
C ASP A 126 4.16 9.16 8.76
N ARG A 127 4.90 9.34 7.65
CA ARG A 127 5.57 10.59 7.28
C ARG A 127 4.90 11.32 6.13
N CYS A 128 3.90 10.72 5.48
CA CYS A 128 3.26 11.33 4.32
C CYS A 128 2.23 12.41 4.69
N ILE A 129 2.32 13.57 4.04
CA ILE A 129 1.29 14.62 4.05
C ILE A 129 0.67 14.69 2.67
N GLN A 130 -0.66 14.64 2.58
CA GLN A 130 -1.34 14.76 1.30
C GLN A 130 -1.28 16.21 0.81
N VAL A 131 -0.89 16.40 -0.44
CA VAL A 131 -1.05 17.67 -1.16
C VAL A 131 -2.29 17.56 -2.06
N GLU A 132 -3.19 18.54 -2.01
CA GLU A 132 -4.29 18.59 -2.97
C GLU A 132 -3.70 18.77 -4.39
N ARG A 133 -4.14 17.88 -5.28
CA ARG A 133 -3.67 17.78 -6.66
C ARG A 133 -3.63 19.14 -7.34
N ASN A 134 -2.45 19.47 -7.86
CA ASN A 134 -2.17 20.68 -8.65
C ASN A 134 -2.42 22.02 -7.92
N THR A 135 -2.46 22.04 -6.59
CA THR A 135 -2.67 23.31 -5.85
C THR A 135 -1.55 23.66 -4.88
N GLY A 136 -0.72 22.69 -4.48
CA GLY A 136 0.27 22.87 -3.42
C GLY A 136 -0.34 22.99 -2.02
N ARG A 137 -1.69 22.98 -1.88
CA ARG A 137 -2.35 23.06 -0.58
C ARG A 137 -2.19 21.74 0.17
N LEU A 138 -1.63 21.82 1.38
CA LEU A 138 -1.54 20.67 2.27
C LEU A 138 -2.94 20.32 2.80
N ILE A 139 -3.29 19.04 2.72
CA ILE A 139 -4.43 18.47 3.44
C ILE A 139 -3.87 17.98 4.78
N VAL A 140 -3.95 18.87 5.76
CA VAL A 140 -3.67 18.57 7.17
C VAL A 140 -5.00 18.36 7.90
N ASP A 141 -4.98 17.63 9.00
CA ASP A 141 -6.15 17.44 9.84
C ASP A 141 -6.72 18.82 10.26
N LYS A 142 -8.05 18.93 10.29
CA LYS A 142 -8.77 20.10 10.81
C LYS A 142 -8.92 20.03 12.33
#